data_AF-A0A848V9S8-F1
#
_entry.id   AF-A0A848V9S8-F1
#
_cell.length_a   1.000
_cell.length_b   1.000
_cell.length_c   1.000
_cell.angle_alpha   90.00
_cell.angle_beta   90.00
_cell.angle_gamma   90.00
#
_symmetry.space_group_name_H-M   'P 1'
#
loop_
_entity.id
_entity.type
_entity.pdbx_description
1 polymer ?
#
loop_
_entity_poly.entity_id
_entity_poly.type
_entity_poly.pdbx_seq_one_letter_code
_entity_poly.pdbx_strand_id
1 'polypeptide(L)'
;MAAPCCVPVLPGTTVLRVSGRASSCHMRGAAEADWQLHAYGNTMHAFTNPQADDPAHGLRDAPVAERRAWQSMQDFFKEIFK
;
A
#
# COMPACT_ATOMS: atom_id res chain seq x y z
N MET A 1 -26.90 -5.48 12.11
CA MET A 1 -26.54 -5.80 10.71
C MET A 1 -25.58 -4.72 10.24
N ALA A 2 -24.29 -5.04 10.12
CA ALA A 2 -23.26 -4.09 9.67
C ALA A 2 -23.17 -4.15 8.14
N ALA A 3 -23.24 -3.00 7.47
CA ALA A 3 -23.09 -2.90 6.03
C ALA A 3 -21.67 -3.33 5.59
N PRO A 4 -21.51 -3.94 4.42
CA PRO A 4 -20.18 -4.26 3.89
C PRO A 4 -19.42 -2.97 3.60
N CYS A 5 -18.27 -2.79 4.25
CA CYS A 5 -17.31 -1.76 3.87
C CYS A 5 -16.72 -2.11 2.51
N CYS A 6 -17.43 -1.74 1.44
CA CYS A 6 -16.89 -1.76 0.09
C CYS A 6 -15.78 -0.71 0.03
N VAL A 7 -14.52 -1.15 -0.04
CA VAL A 7 -13.44 -0.30 -0.54
C VAL A 7 -13.65 -0.24 -2.06
N PRO A 8 -14.07 0.89 -2.65
CA PRO A 8 -14.19 0.98 -4.10
C PRO A 8 -12.77 0.94 -4.67
N VAL A 9 -12.39 -0.20 -5.24
CA VAL A 9 -11.22 -0.29 -6.11
C VAL A 9 -11.62 0.35 -7.44
N LEU A 10 -11.43 1.67 -7.53
CA LEU A 10 -11.67 2.39 -8.78
C LEU A 10 -10.57 2.01 -9.81
N PRO A 11 -10.92 1.60 -11.03
CA PRO A 11 -9.95 1.31 -12.07
C PRO A 11 -9.15 2.58 -12.40
N GLY A 12 -7.82 2.50 -12.29
CA GLY A 12 -6.89 3.61 -12.57
C GLY A 12 -6.39 4.40 -11.35
N THR A 13 -6.67 3.96 -10.12
CA THR A 13 -6.27 4.74 -8.93
C THR A 13 -4.79 4.61 -8.63
N THR A 14 -4.14 5.77 -8.58
CA THR A 14 -2.70 5.93 -8.63
C THR A 14 -2.04 5.94 -7.23
N VAL A 15 -2.78 6.19 -6.14
CA VAL A 15 -2.44 5.84 -4.73
C VAL A 15 -3.73 5.89 -3.90
N LEU A 16 -4.11 4.79 -3.23
CA LEU A 16 -5.08 4.84 -2.13
C LEU A 16 -4.31 4.63 -0.82
N ARG A 17 -4.24 5.67 0.02
CA ARG A 17 -3.76 5.55 1.41
C ARG A 17 -5.00 5.38 2.27
N VAL A 18 -5.21 4.17 2.79
CA VAL A 18 -6.20 3.96 3.85
C VAL A 18 -5.46 4.14 5.16
N SER A 19 -5.62 5.31 5.78
CA SER A 19 -5.18 5.60 7.14
C SER A 19 -6.40 5.69 8.04
N GLY A 20 -6.44 4.94 9.13
CA GLY A 20 -7.53 5.04 10.09
C GLY A 20 -7.14 4.52 11.45
N ARG A 21 -7.51 5.25 12.50
CA ARG A 21 -7.72 4.64 13.82
C ARG A 21 -9.00 3.81 13.74
N ALA A 22 -8.85 2.51 13.94
CA ALA A 22 -9.82 1.50 13.58
C ALA A 22 -11.22 1.81 14.15
N SER A 23 -12.15 2.22 13.27
CA SER A 23 -13.59 2.29 13.61
C SER A 23 -14.46 1.43 12.69
N SER A 24 -13.95 0.85 11.58
CA SER A 24 -14.84 0.09 10.66
C SER A 24 -14.26 -1.05 9.81
N CYS A 25 -12.95 -1.34 9.74
CA CYS A 25 -12.42 -2.45 8.92
C CYS A 25 -11.70 -3.49 9.78
N HIS A 26 -11.98 -4.78 9.56
CA HIS A 26 -11.62 -5.95 10.38
C HIS A 26 -10.10 -6.29 10.42
N MET A 27 -9.20 -5.33 10.21
CA MET A 27 -7.76 -5.49 10.51
C MET A 27 -7.56 -5.33 12.03
N ARG A 28 -8.15 -6.26 12.80
CA ARG A 28 -8.02 -6.36 14.26
C ARG A 28 -7.00 -7.43 14.58
N GLY A 29 -5.78 -7.03 14.88
CA GLY A 29 -4.99 -7.75 15.89
C GLY A 29 -5.43 -7.27 17.28
N ALA A 30 -5.26 -8.08 18.32
CA ALA A 30 -5.63 -7.75 19.70
C ALA A 30 -4.92 -6.52 20.31
N ALA A 31 -4.11 -5.79 19.53
CA ALA A 31 -3.10 -4.86 19.99
C ALA A 31 -3.35 -3.38 19.60
N GLU A 32 -4.54 -3.00 19.10
CA GLU A 32 -4.88 -1.62 18.71
C GLU A 32 -3.79 -0.91 17.85
N ALA A 33 -3.12 -1.67 16.98
CA ALA A 33 -2.01 -1.15 16.20
C ALA A 33 -2.48 -0.06 15.22
N ASP A 34 -1.71 1.03 15.11
CA ASP A 34 -1.86 2.01 14.04
C ASP A 34 -1.25 1.44 12.76
N TRP A 35 -2.09 1.20 11.75
CA TRP A 35 -1.71 0.56 10.51
C TRP A 35 -2.11 1.39 9.31
N GLN A 36 -1.32 1.28 8.25
CA GLN A 36 -1.54 1.96 6.99
C GLN A 36 -1.35 0.98 5.84
N LEU A 37 -2.28 0.98 4.89
CA LEU A 37 -2.17 0.20 3.66
C LEU A 37 -1.95 1.15 2.48
N HIS A 38 -0.89 0.91 1.71
CA HIS A 38 -0.59 1.62 0.48
C HIS A 38 -0.82 0.71 -0.72
N ALA A 39 -1.79 1.04 -1.57
CA ALA A 39 -2.02 0.34 -2.83
C ALA A 39 -1.48 1.15 -4.00
N TYR A 40 -0.56 0.54 -4.78
CA TYR A 40 0.02 1.12 -5.98
C TYR A 40 -0.55 0.42 -7.22
N GLY A 41 -1.30 1.15 -8.04
CA GLY A 41 -1.84 0.64 -9.31
C GLY A 41 -0.73 0.35 -10.34
N ASN A 42 -1.02 -0.52 -11.30
CA ASN A 42 -0.13 -0.85 -12.41
C ASN A 42 1.28 -1.29 -11.98
N THR A 43 1.37 -1.99 -10.85
CA THR A 43 2.61 -2.42 -10.22
C THR A 43 2.63 -3.94 -10.10
N MET A 44 3.76 -4.56 -10.39
CA MET A 44 3.97 -6.02 -10.33
C MET A 44 4.90 -6.39 -9.17
N HIS A 45 5.22 -7.67 -8.99
CA HIS A 45 6.26 -8.05 -8.03
C HIS A 45 7.62 -7.49 -8.48
N ALA A 46 8.53 -7.32 -7.51
CA ALA A 46 9.86 -6.76 -7.73
C ALA A 46 9.87 -5.35 -8.35
N PHE A 47 8.83 -4.54 -8.08
CA PHE A 47 8.71 -3.18 -8.62
C PHE A 47 9.77 -2.18 -8.14
N THR A 48 10.59 -2.56 -7.16
CA THR A 48 11.73 -1.78 -6.65
C THR A 48 13.07 -2.30 -7.18
N ASN A 49 13.06 -3.28 -8.08
CA ASN A 49 14.27 -3.83 -8.69
C ASN A 49 14.34 -3.36 -10.15
N PRO A 50 15.24 -2.42 -10.49
CA PRO A 50 15.41 -1.92 -11.86
C PRO A 50 15.77 -2.99 -12.89
N GLN A 51 16.23 -4.16 -12.45
CA GLN A 51 16.58 -5.29 -13.31
C GLN A 51 15.41 -6.28 -13.52
N ALA A 52 14.25 -6.05 -12.90
CA ALA A 52 13.10 -6.91 -13.05
C ALA A 52 12.37 -6.64 -14.38
N ASP A 53 12.49 -7.56 -15.32
CA ASP A 53 11.76 -7.55 -16.58
C ASP A 53 11.33 -8.97 -16.99
N ASP A 54 10.44 -9.56 -16.20
CA ASP A 54 9.82 -10.84 -16.52
C ASP A 54 8.30 -10.79 -16.25
N PRO A 55 7.53 -10.17 -17.17
CA PRO A 55 6.09 -10.03 -17.02
C PRO A 55 5.34 -11.37 -17.00
N ALA A 56 5.91 -12.43 -17.60
CA ALA A 56 5.31 -13.76 -17.63
C ALA A 56 5.20 -14.37 -16.22
N HIS A 57 6.16 -14.04 -15.35
CA HIS A 57 6.14 -14.41 -13.93
C HIS A 57 5.65 -13.28 -13.02
N GLY A 58 5.08 -12.20 -13.59
CA GLY A 58 4.56 -11.07 -12.82
C GLY A 58 5.64 -10.25 -12.10
N LEU A 59 6.84 -10.18 -12.67
CA LEU A 59 7.96 -9.38 -12.17
C LEU A 59 8.21 -8.21 -13.12
N ARG A 60 8.10 -6.98 -12.63
CA ARG A 60 8.42 -5.81 -13.43
C ARG A 60 8.74 -4.60 -12.57
N ASP A 61 9.82 -3.93 -12.93
CA ASP A 61 10.19 -2.63 -12.37
C ASP A 61 9.06 -1.60 -12.56
N ALA A 62 8.82 -0.77 -11.54
CA ALA A 62 7.91 0.36 -11.62
C ALA A 62 8.47 1.56 -10.82
N PRO A 63 9.32 2.42 -11.43
CA PRO A 63 10.04 3.48 -10.75
C PRO A 63 9.13 4.51 -10.03
N VAL A 64 7.90 4.67 -10.52
CA VAL A 64 6.91 5.55 -9.89
C VAL A 64 6.35 4.94 -8.60
N ALA A 65 6.10 3.64 -8.58
CA ALA A 65 5.62 2.93 -7.40
C ALA A 65 6.75 2.82 -6.35
N GLU A 66 7.97 2.51 -6.78
CA GLU A 66 9.16 2.47 -5.93
C GLU A 66 9.35 3.80 -5.19
N ARG A 67 9.42 4.93 -5.92
CA ARG A 67 9.62 6.25 -5.32
C ARG A 67 8.54 6.58 -4.27
N ARG A 68 7.29 6.22 -4.53
CA ARG A 68 6.17 6.48 -3.60
C ARG A 68 6.17 5.56 -2.39
N ALA A 69 6.52 4.29 -2.57
CA ALA A 69 6.72 3.33 -1.50
C ALA A 69 7.86 3.79 -0.59
N TRP A 70 8.97 4.20 -1.18
CA TRP A 70 10.13 4.71 -0.45
C TRP A 70 9.80 5.96 0.38
N GLN A 71 9.12 6.94 -0.22
CA GLN A 71 8.69 8.14 0.50
C GLN A 71 7.76 7.79 1.67
N SER A 72 6.79 6.89 1.45
CA SER A 72 5.85 6.48 2.50
C SER A 72 6.56 5.81 3.68
N MET A 73 7.55 4.96 3.41
CA MET A 73 8.39 4.33 4.43
C MET A 73 9.22 5.37 5.21
N GLN A 74 9.85 6.32 4.52
CA GLN A 74 10.62 7.39 5.16
C GLN A 74 9.75 8.25 6.07
N ASP A 75 8.54 8.61 5.63
CA ASP A 75 7.62 9.42 6.41
C ASP A 75 7.16 8.68 7.67
N PHE A 76 6.92 7.37 7.57
CA PHE A 76 6.61 6.51 8.73
C PHE A 76 7.77 6.44 9.73
N PHE A 77 9.02 6.29 9.25
CA PHE A 77 10.17 6.28 10.15
C PHE A 77 10.41 7.64 10.82
N LYS A 78 10.18 8.75 10.12
CA LYS A 78 10.22 10.09 10.72
C LYS A 78 9.14 10.29 11.78
N GLU A 79 7.99 9.64 11.63
CA GLU A 79 6.92 9.68 12.62
C GLU A 79 7.31 8.95 13.91
N ILE A 80 7.89 7.75 13.79
CA ILE A 80 8.23 6.88 14.92
C ILE A 80 9.50 7.35 15.65
N PHE A 81 10.56 7.70 14.92
CA PHE A 81 11.91 7.86 15.47
C PHE A 81 12.35 9.33 15.62
N LYS A 82 11.44 10.22 16.02
CA LYS A 82 11.78 11.63 16.29
C LYS A 82 12.90 11.77 17.32
#